data_AF-A0A9P6UM62-F1
#
_entry.id   AF-A0A9P6UM62-F1
#
_cell.length_a   1.000
_cell.length_b   1.000
_cell.length_c   1.000
_cell.angle_alpha   90.00
_cell.angle_beta   90.00
_cell.angle_gamma   90.00
#
_symmetry.space_group_name_H-M   'P 1'
#
loop_
_entity.id
_entity.type
_entity.pdbx_description
1 polymer ?
#
loop_
_entity_poly.entity_id
_entity_poly.type
_entity_poly.pdbx_seq_one_letter_code
_entity_poly.pdbx_strand_id
1 'polypeptide(L)'
;MLSSFSVHATQRYQRPLSRTLSSVAFRQESLWRQGRTETGIANSVRIGIQISRSVHGVAATSDATAAFMSKHPALPTATLPKRGLVLSKLGFGAYRVNPSQSVHRAALVKAVQAGVNVIDTSSHFGHGASEKFIGETLEGLFKQDAIKREQVVVVSKAGFILPPTTEFPAQELENVPSYAAISATSYHSIHPNYLKAQISQSLDRLKMDKLDIFMLNNPERMLGDRMLPGGFSKSRLYKEIAEAFAFLDTEVEAGRIGGYGICSNALHIPTTEDHLSLKTILKTRQDFGWKLENFVAVQAPLNLFERDLVTDVESTKSLAEEAKENDIFVFTNRPLNAIAAGQIVTLENKGQHNRQENSVKLLETLDLGFSSLANMELDIKDMIEEESLAMKFVWSEVLSENLARLSSNYFAAKHFLEREVLPAIDRDLKILEDSTNDQPDMEDKDAIFTWIQRYRREAQMLTKDIGLFCQLDSDKRNDELNLVLGLICREFVSDVGEDKVDNIGSPLSTKSIQYCIAHENVGCTLVGMRTPDYVHDAVAAAEASRRLTKRDLSLIEQCPLLLNTTSE
;
A
#
# COMPACT_ATOMS: atom_id res chain seq x y z
N MET A 1 -39.43 25.55 33.50
CA MET A 1 -38.19 25.77 34.29
C MET A 1 -37.31 24.52 34.16
N LEU A 2 -36.75 24.30 32.98
CA LEU A 2 -36.01 23.09 32.62
C LEU A 2 -34.76 23.53 31.84
N SER A 3 -33.67 23.80 32.56
CA SER A 3 -32.39 24.20 31.98
C SER A 3 -31.21 23.81 32.90
N SER A 4 -31.26 22.64 33.56
CA SER A 4 -30.22 22.27 34.54
C SER A 4 -29.90 20.78 34.70
N PHE A 5 -30.22 19.92 33.72
CA PHE A 5 -29.85 18.49 33.79
C PHE A 5 -28.92 17.97 32.68
N SER A 6 -28.37 18.85 31.84
CA SER A 6 -27.56 18.46 30.66
C SER A 6 -26.02 18.39 30.89
N VAL A 7 -25.53 18.48 32.13
CA VAL A 7 -24.09 18.74 32.37
C VAL A 7 -23.29 17.54 32.88
N HIS A 8 -23.90 16.41 33.28
CA HIS A 8 -23.16 15.32 33.95
C HIS A 8 -22.91 14.05 33.13
N ALA A 9 -23.55 13.85 31.97
CA ALA A 9 -23.28 12.68 31.11
C ALA A 9 -22.14 12.93 30.09
N THR A 10 -21.87 14.19 29.73
CA THR A 10 -20.94 14.59 28.67
C THR A 10 -19.47 14.69 29.09
N GLN A 11 -19.15 14.58 30.39
CA GLN A 11 -17.77 14.75 30.89
C GLN A 11 -16.92 13.47 30.94
N ARG A 12 -17.48 12.27 30.76
CA ARG A 12 -16.68 11.02 30.79
C ARG A 12 -16.11 10.55 29.44
N TYR A 13 -16.52 11.17 28.32
CA TYR A 13 -16.00 10.85 26.99
C TYR A 13 -15.24 11.99 26.28
N GLN A 14 -14.89 13.07 27.01
CA GLN A 14 -13.91 14.04 26.51
C GLN A 14 -12.48 13.56 26.82
N ARG A 15 -11.91 12.73 25.93
CA ARG A 15 -10.47 12.79 25.64
C ARG A 15 -10.28 13.65 24.40
N PRO A 16 -9.26 14.52 24.32
CA PRO A 16 -9.04 15.36 23.15
C PRO A 16 -8.78 14.48 21.93
N LEU A 17 -9.59 14.67 20.88
CA LEU A 17 -9.41 14.11 19.54
C LEU A 17 -8.28 14.83 18.78
N SER A 18 -7.16 15.09 19.45
CA SER A 18 -5.97 15.74 18.89
C SER A 18 -4.71 14.95 19.27
N ARG A 19 -4.62 13.70 18.80
CA ARG A 19 -3.37 12.94 18.52
C ARG A 19 -3.68 11.49 18.15
N THR A 20 -4.27 11.26 16.98
CA THR A 20 -4.28 9.95 16.31
C THR A 20 -4.73 10.10 14.86
N LEU A 21 -3.93 10.79 14.04
CA LEU A 21 -4.05 10.75 12.57
C LEU A 21 -2.71 10.39 11.90
N SER A 22 -1.78 9.79 12.64
CA SER A 22 -0.49 9.36 12.10
C SER A 22 0.02 8.09 12.80
N SER A 23 -0.72 7.00 12.65
CA SER A 23 -0.30 5.59 12.77
C SER A 23 -1.59 4.79 12.90
N VAL A 24 -1.88 3.82 12.05
CA VAL A 24 -1.61 2.41 12.31
C VAL A 24 -2.04 1.63 11.07
N ALA A 25 -1.13 0.80 10.55
CA ALA A 25 -1.42 -0.20 9.53
C ALA A 25 -1.41 -1.60 10.19
N PHE A 26 -2.55 -2.28 10.05
CA PHE A 26 -2.79 -3.73 9.97
C PHE A 26 -2.17 -4.72 10.99
N ARG A 27 -3.08 -5.48 11.63
CA ARG A 27 -2.86 -6.85 12.12
C ARG A 27 -4.09 -7.75 11.87
N GLN A 28 -3.90 -8.77 11.05
CA GLN A 28 -4.65 -10.05 10.94
C GLN A 28 -3.54 -11.12 10.92
N GLU A 29 -3.66 -12.33 11.46
CA GLU A 29 -4.80 -13.18 11.79
C GLU A 29 -4.27 -14.35 12.65
N SER A 30 -5.15 -15.12 13.29
CA SER A 30 -4.80 -16.48 13.74
C SER A 30 -5.99 -17.41 13.48
N LEU A 31 -5.68 -18.60 12.95
CA LEU A 31 -6.11 -19.93 13.42
C LEU A 31 -6.19 -20.93 12.26
N TRP A 32 -5.10 -21.68 12.07
CA TRP A 32 -5.13 -23.03 11.51
C TRP A 32 -4.00 -23.84 12.15
N ARG A 33 -4.35 -24.82 12.99
CA ARG A 33 -3.78 -26.19 13.01
C ARG A 33 -4.23 -26.96 14.24
N GLN A 34 -5.04 -28.00 14.00
CA GLN A 34 -5.08 -29.19 14.85
C GLN A 34 -4.19 -30.28 14.22
N GLY A 35 -3.44 -30.96 15.09
CA GLY A 35 -3.09 -32.38 14.96
C GLY A 35 -1.89 -32.73 14.07
N ARG A 36 -0.75 -33.02 14.70
CA ARG A 36 -0.31 -34.42 14.94
C ARG A 36 1.03 -34.44 15.67
N THR A 37 1.07 -35.31 16.67
CA THR A 37 2.19 -35.63 17.56
C THR A 37 3.22 -36.53 16.89
N GLU A 38 4.44 -36.39 17.39
CA GLU A 38 5.68 -37.07 17.06
C GLU A 38 5.62 -38.60 17.26
N THR A 39 6.43 -39.32 16.47
CA THR A 39 7.40 -40.30 17.01
C THR A 39 8.44 -40.64 15.94
N GLY A 40 9.72 -40.51 16.28
CA GLY A 40 10.62 -41.66 16.13
C GLY A 40 11.79 -41.59 15.14
N ILE A 41 12.98 -41.49 15.74
CA ILE A 41 14.19 -42.28 15.46
C ILE A 41 15.10 -41.83 14.30
N ALA A 42 16.35 -41.56 14.70
CA ALA A 42 17.50 -41.25 13.89
C ALA A 42 17.89 -42.39 12.92
N ASN A 43 18.32 -42.01 11.72
CA ASN A 43 19.34 -42.75 10.99
C ASN A 43 20.06 -41.82 10.00
N SER A 44 21.38 -41.76 10.16
CA SER A 44 22.31 -41.05 9.30
C SER A 44 22.43 -41.74 7.95
N VAL A 45 22.01 -41.06 6.88
CA VAL A 45 22.35 -41.42 5.50
C VAL A 45 22.92 -40.17 4.83
N ARG A 46 24.22 -40.21 4.50
CA ARG A 46 24.84 -39.24 3.60
C ARG A 46 24.29 -39.50 2.19
N ILE A 47 23.21 -38.79 1.85
CA ILE A 47 22.78 -38.65 0.47
C ILE A 47 23.48 -37.41 -0.08
N GLY A 48 24.39 -37.62 -1.03
CA GLY A 48 24.93 -36.54 -1.83
C GLY A 48 23.80 -35.90 -2.63
N ILE A 49 23.24 -34.81 -2.11
CA ILE A 49 22.35 -33.95 -2.86
C ILE A 49 23.23 -33.22 -3.86
N GLN A 50 23.21 -33.69 -5.11
CA GLN A 50 23.54 -32.83 -6.25
C GLN A 50 22.53 -31.68 -6.21
N ILE A 51 22.95 -30.55 -5.65
CA ILE A 51 22.24 -29.29 -5.80
C ILE A 51 22.32 -28.99 -7.29
N SER A 52 21.23 -29.23 -8.03
CA SER A 52 21.07 -28.70 -9.37
C SER A 52 21.05 -27.17 -9.23
N ARG A 53 22.20 -26.53 -9.45
CA ARG A 53 22.25 -25.08 -9.67
C ARG A 53 21.26 -24.75 -10.79
N SER A 54 20.36 -23.81 -10.55
CA SER A 54 19.45 -23.31 -11.58
C SER A 54 20.28 -22.82 -12.78
N VAL A 55 19.79 -23.12 -13.97
CA VAL A 55 20.50 -22.94 -15.25
C VAL A 55 20.32 -21.52 -15.82
N HIS A 56 19.76 -20.58 -15.05
CA HIS A 56 19.49 -19.23 -15.53
C HIS A 56 20.58 -18.27 -15.06
N GLY A 57 21.79 -18.51 -15.60
CA GLY A 57 22.82 -17.48 -15.63
C GLY A 57 22.37 -16.32 -16.51
N VAL A 58 22.81 -15.13 -16.12
CA VAL A 58 22.68 -13.81 -16.77
C VAL A 58 21.42 -13.02 -16.37
N ALA A 59 21.66 -11.85 -15.75
CA ALA A 59 20.67 -10.83 -15.41
C ALA A 59 20.21 -10.04 -16.64
N ALA A 60 19.37 -9.01 -16.46
CA ALA A 60 18.92 -8.17 -17.56
C ALA A 60 20.10 -7.59 -18.36
N THR A 61 20.02 -7.62 -19.69
CA THR A 61 21.03 -7.01 -20.57
C THR A 61 20.43 -5.94 -21.46
N SER A 62 21.25 -4.98 -21.89
CA SER A 62 20.83 -3.90 -22.79
C SER A 62 20.22 -4.46 -24.07
N ASP A 63 20.90 -5.41 -24.72
CA ASP A 63 20.45 -5.99 -25.98
C ASP A 63 19.15 -6.79 -25.84
N ALA A 64 19.04 -7.60 -24.79
CA ALA A 64 17.86 -8.44 -24.58
C ALA A 64 16.62 -7.62 -24.18
N THR A 65 16.79 -6.60 -23.33
CA THR A 65 15.69 -5.70 -22.95
C THR A 65 15.25 -4.84 -24.14
N ALA A 66 16.18 -4.31 -24.95
CA ALA A 66 15.85 -3.61 -26.19
C ALA A 66 15.13 -4.51 -27.21
N ALA A 67 15.62 -5.73 -27.44
CA ALA A 67 15.01 -6.70 -28.34
C ALA A 67 13.65 -7.22 -27.86
N PHE A 68 13.41 -7.22 -26.54
CA PHE A 68 12.10 -7.51 -25.98
C PHE A 68 11.13 -6.36 -26.28
N MET A 69 11.51 -5.12 -25.96
CA MET A 69 10.63 -3.96 -26.17
C MET A 69 10.34 -3.66 -27.65
N SER A 70 11.24 -4.02 -28.58
CA SER A 70 10.96 -3.87 -30.02
C SER A 70 9.79 -4.71 -30.51
N LYS A 71 9.41 -5.76 -29.79
CA LYS A 71 8.21 -6.58 -30.05
C LYS A 71 6.91 -5.93 -29.53
N HIS A 72 7.02 -4.89 -28.69
CA HIS A 72 5.91 -4.20 -28.04
C HIS A 72 5.98 -2.67 -28.31
N PRO A 73 5.96 -2.22 -29.57
CA PRO A 73 6.24 -0.82 -29.94
C PRO A 73 5.20 0.19 -29.42
N ALA A 74 3.99 -0.28 -29.10
CA ALA A 74 2.91 0.53 -28.54
C ALA A 74 3.21 0.98 -27.10
N LEU A 75 3.91 0.15 -26.31
CA LEU A 75 4.25 0.53 -24.94
C LEU A 75 5.34 1.61 -24.93
N PRO A 76 5.19 2.69 -24.15
CA PRO A 76 6.26 3.64 -23.92
C PRO A 76 7.41 3.00 -23.14
N THR A 77 8.63 3.41 -23.48
CA THR A 77 9.87 2.91 -22.84
C THR A 77 10.70 4.04 -22.27
N ALA A 78 11.57 3.71 -21.31
CA ALA A 78 12.62 4.57 -20.81
C ALA A 78 13.92 3.76 -20.62
N THR A 79 15.07 4.38 -20.82
CA THR A 79 16.36 3.73 -20.62
C THR A 79 16.88 4.00 -19.21
N LEU A 80 17.32 2.97 -18.49
CA LEU A 80 18.07 3.08 -17.25
C LEU A 80 19.50 3.55 -17.57
N PRO A 81 19.87 4.83 -17.36
CA PRO A 81 21.03 5.42 -18.04
C PRO A 81 22.35 4.72 -17.71
N LYS A 82 22.60 4.46 -16.41
CA LYS A 82 23.84 3.84 -15.91
C LYS A 82 24.00 2.35 -16.26
N ARG A 83 23.00 1.73 -16.88
CA ARG A 83 23.00 0.29 -17.23
C ARG A 83 22.61 0.00 -18.68
N GLY A 84 22.08 0.97 -19.40
CA GLY A 84 21.61 0.82 -20.78
C GLY A 84 20.37 -0.06 -20.94
N LEU A 85 19.72 -0.48 -19.85
CA LEU A 85 18.54 -1.35 -19.93
C LEU A 85 17.35 -0.56 -20.46
N VAL A 86 16.59 -1.13 -21.40
CA VAL A 86 15.37 -0.52 -21.94
C VAL A 86 14.15 -1.07 -21.19
N LEU A 87 13.51 -0.22 -20.39
CA LEU A 87 12.41 -0.60 -19.51
C LEU A 87 11.09 -0.13 -20.11
N SER A 88 10.02 -0.91 -19.95
CA SER A 88 8.66 -0.42 -20.12
C SER A 88 8.37 0.67 -19.07
N LYS A 89 7.76 1.79 -19.48
CA LYS A 89 7.33 2.82 -18.52
C LYS A 89 6.16 2.35 -17.63
N LEU A 90 5.57 1.20 -17.93
CA LEU A 90 4.64 0.50 -17.04
C LEU A 90 5.39 -0.66 -16.35
N GLY A 91 5.26 -0.77 -15.03
CA GLY A 91 5.88 -1.84 -14.25
C GLY A 91 4.86 -2.59 -13.38
N PHE A 92 5.14 -3.86 -13.12
CA PHE A 92 4.31 -4.71 -12.27
C PHE A 92 4.72 -4.58 -10.79
N GLY A 93 3.91 -3.90 -9.99
CA GLY A 93 4.12 -3.75 -8.55
C GLY A 93 3.52 -4.90 -7.74
N ALA A 94 4.33 -5.58 -6.93
CA ALA A 94 3.95 -6.82 -6.27
C ALA A 94 3.61 -6.69 -4.76
N TYR A 95 3.24 -5.50 -4.27
CA TYR A 95 2.98 -5.27 -2.83
C TYR A 95 1.86 -6.14 -2.25
N ARG A 96 0.75 -6.28 -2.98
CA ARG A 96 -0.46 -6.99 -2.52
C ARG A 96 -0.71 -8.28 -3.31
N VAL A 97 0.33 -8.89 -3.88
CA VAL A 97 0.15 -10.20 -4.51
C VAL A 97 0.08 -11.28 -3.44
N ASN A 98 -0.83 -12.24 -3.61
CA ASN A 98 -1.02 -13.36 -2.73
C ASN A 98 -0.80 -14.65 -3.55
N PRO A 99 0.18 -15.50 -3.21
CA PRO A 99 0.45 -16.74 -3.93
C PRO A 99 -0.74 -17.71 -3.99
N SER A 100 -1.70 -17.62 -3.06
CA SER A 100 -2.89 -18.48 -3.09
C SER A 100 -3.92 -18.07 -4.14
N GLN A 101 -3.78 -16.89 -4.74
CA GLN A 101 -4.71 -16.35 -5.72
C GLN A 101 -4.20 -16.61 -7.14
N SER A 102 -4.75 -17.63 -7.81
CA SER A 102 -4.37 -18.00 -9.19
C SER A 102 -4.51 -16.84 -10.17
N VAL A 103 -5.50 -15.96 -9.96
CA VAL A 103 -5.74 -14.77 -10.79
C VAL A 103 -4.57 -13.77 -10.75
N HIS A 104 -3.80 -13.71 -9.67
CA HIS A 104 -2.61 -12.87 -9.60
C HIS A 104 -1.50 -13.40 -10.50
N ARG A 105 -1.31 -14.73 -10.57
CA ARG A 105 -0.36 -15.36 -11.49
C ARG A 105 -0.75 -15.06 -12.94
N ALA A 106 -2.04 -15.20 -13.26
CA ALA A 106 -2.56 -14.85 -14.58
C ALA A 106 -2.32 -13.37 -14.93
N ALA A 107 -2.44 -12.47 -13.95
CA ALA A 107 -2.13 -11.05 -14.13
C ALA A 107 -0.63 -10.82 -14.46
N LEU A 108 0.29 -11.41 -13.70
CA LEU A 108 1.72 -11.27 -13.99
C LEU A 108 2.09 -11.84 -15.37
N VAL A 109 1.56 -13.02 -15.71
CA VAL A 109 1.77 -13.63 -17.03
C VAL A 109 1.26 -12.71 -18.14
N LYS A 110 0.04 -12.18 -18.01
CA LYS A 110 -0.55 -11.24 -18.99
C LYS A 110 0.27 -9.96 -19.09
N ALA A 111 0.78 -9.42 -17.99
CA ALA A 111 1.59 -8.20 -17.99
C ALA A 111 2.90 -8.42 -18.78
N VAL A 112 3.60 -9.52 -18.52
CA VAL A 112 4.82 -9.89 -19.27
C VAL A 112 4.50 -10.09 -20.74
N GLN A 113 3.42 -10.81 -21.08
CA GLN A 113 2.99 -11.01 -22.47
C GLN A 113 2.60 -9.71 -23.18
N ALA A 114 2.13 -8.70 -22.44
CA ALA A 114 1.82 -7.38 -22.97
C ALA A 114 3.05 -6.49 -23.16
N GLY A 115 4.25 -6.92 -22.74
CA GLY A 115 5.49 -6.17 -22.88
C GLY A 115 5.94 -5.44 -21.61
N VAL A 116 5.31 -5.71 -20.46
CA VAL A 116 5.82 -5.21 -19.16
C VAL A 116 7.04 -6.02 -18.76
N ASN A 117 8.22 -5.38 -18.74
CA ASN A 117 9.47 -6.04 -18.39
C ASN A 117 10.07 -5.60 -17.05
N VAL A 118 9.38 -4.76 -16.29
CA VAL A 118 9.78 -4.34 -14.94
C VAL A 118 8.89 -5.01 -13.90
N ILE A 119 9.50 -5.72 -12.96
CA ILE A 119 8.80 -6.37 -11.84
C ILE A 119 9.39 -5.87 -10.53
N ASP A 120 8.54 -5.28 -9.71
CA ASP A 120 8.91 -4.64 -8.45
C ASP A 120 8.35 -5.39 -7.25
N THR A 121 9.22 -5.81 -6.34
CA THR A 121 8.85 -6.50 -5.11
C THR A 121 9.69 -6.01 -3.91
N SER A 122 9.56 -6.67 -2.75
CA SER A 122 10.37 -6.42 -1.56
C SER A 122 10.30 -7.62 -0.62
N SER A 123 11.37 -7.84 0.12
CA SER A 123 11.49 -8.86 1.18
C SER A 123 10.32 -8.90 2.17
N HIS A 124 9.79 -7.76 2.57
CA HIS A 124 8.72 -7.70 3.58
C HIS A 124 7.30 -7.92 3.02
N PHE A 125 7.12 -7.97 1.70
CA PHE A 125 5.80 -8.14 1.08
C PHE A 125 5.25 -9.54 1.34
N GLY A 126 4.25 -9.63 2.22
CA GLY A 126 3.71 -10.91 2.69
C GLY A 126 4.77 -11.80 3.36
N HIS A 127 5.73 -11.21 4.09
CA HIS A 127 6.87 -11.91 4.70
C HIS A 127 7.65 -12.76 3.66
N GLY A 128 7.96 -12.17 2.51
CA GLY A 128 8.70 -12.81 1.41
C GLY A 128 7.83 -13.63 0.45
N ALA A 129 6.53 -13.78 0.71
CA ALA A 129 5.61 -14.50 -0.16
C ALA A 129 5.54 -13.90 -1.58
N SER A 130 5.65 -12.58 -1.70
CA SER A 130 5.67 -11.90 -3.01
C SER A 130 6.87 -12.32 -3.85
N GLU A 131 8.09 -12.31 -3.29
CA GLU A 131 9.31 -12.73 -3.98
C GLU A 131 9.23 -14.19 -4.44
N LYS A 132 8.73 -15.08 -3.58
CA LYS A 132 8.53 -16.49 -3.94
C LYS A 132 7.54 -16.64 -5.10
N PHE A 133 6.43 -15.91 -5.06
CA PHE A 133 5.43 -15.90 -6.11
C PHE A 133 5.99 -15.41 -7.46
N ILE A 134 6.78 -14.33 -7.45
CA ILE A 134 7.44 -13.81 -8.64
C ILE A 134 8.43 -14.84 -9.19
N GLY A 135 9.30 -15.39 -8.33
CA GLY A 135 10.31 -16.37 -8.72
C GLY A 135 9.71 -17.62 -9.37
N GLU A 136 8.69 -18.21 -8.75
CA GLU A 136 7.98 -19.37 -9.31
C GLU A 136 7.28 -19.08 -10.64
N THR A 137 6.69 -17.88 -10.78
CA THR A 137 5.96 -17.53 -12.00
C THR A 137 6.92 -17.27 -13.16
N LEU A 138 8.00 -16.52 -12.92
CA LEU A 138 9.03 -16.26 -13.94
C LEU A 138 9.79 -17.52 -14.33
N GLU A 139 10.16 -18.38 -13.37
CA GLU A 139 10.78 -19.68 -13.66
C GLU A 139 9.89 -20.52 -14.59
N GLY A 140 8.56 -20.49 -14.40
CA GLY A 140 7.61 -21.12 -15.30
C GLY A 140 7.66 -20.56 -16.71
N LEU A 141 7.69 -19.23 -16.86
CA LEU A 141 7.77 -18.57 -18.16
C LEU A 141 9.11 -18.82 -18.87
N PHE A 142 10.22 -18.87 -18.12
CA PHE A 142 11.55 -19.20 -18.65
C PHE A 142 11.61 -20.63 -19.17
N LYS A 143 11.07 -21.59 -18.41
CA LYS A 143 10.99 -23.01 -18.83
C LYS A 143 10.14 -23.22 -20.08
N GLN A 144 9.18 -22.33 -20.31
CA GLN A 144 8.31 -22.35 -21.50
C GLN A 144 8.88 -21.55 -22.68
N ASP A 145 10.08 -20.97 -22.55
CA ASP A 145 10.70 -20.03 -23.51
C ASP A 145 9.76 -18.87 -23.91
N ALA A 146 8.82 -18.51 -23.03
CA ALA A 146 7.89 -17.39 -23.24
C ALA A 146 8.59 -16.03 -23.08
N ILE A 147 9.61 -16.00 -22.23
CA ILE A 147 10.53 -14.87 -22.03
C ILE A 147 11.85 -15.43 -21.49
N LYS A 148 12.94 -14.66 -21.57
CA LYS A 148 14.24 -15.01 -20.99
C LYS A 148 14.61 -14.10 -19.82
N ARG A 149 15.47 -14.56 -18.91
CA ARG A 149 15.88 -13.79 -17.72
C ARG A 149 16.51 -12.44 -18.09
N GLU A 150 17.24 -12.38 -19.20
CA GLU A 150 17.92 -11.17 -19.67
C GLU A 150 16.97 -10.09 -20.19
N GLN A 151 15.70 -10.45 -20.42
CA GLN A 151 14.67 -9.55 -20.96
C GLN A 151 13.88 -8.85 -19.86
N VAL A 152 13.98 -9.28 -18.60
CA VAL A 152 13.18 -8.81 -17.47
C VAL A 152 14.06 -8.15 -16.43
N VAL A 153 13.64 -6.99 -15.93
CA VAL A 153 14.26 -6.25 -14.84
C VAL A 153 13.51 -6.51 -13.55
N VAL A 154 14.18 -7.12 -12.58
CA VAL A 154 13.63 -7.42 -11.25
C VAL A 154 14.23 -6.49 -10.20
N VAL A 155 13.34 -5.76 -9.53
CA VAL A 155 13.65 -4.86 -8.42
C VAL A 155 13.19 -5.49 -7.11
N SER A 156 14.09 -5.63 -6.14
CA SER A 156 13.71 -5.94 -4.76
C SER A 156 14.29 -4.91 -3.79
N LYS A 157 13.79 -4.93 -2.55
CA LYS A 157 14.10 -3.94 -1.52
C LYS A 157 14.13 -4.54 -0.14
N ALA A 158 14.89 -3.92 0.75
CA ALA A 158 14.89 -4.25 2.18
C ALA A 158 14.94 -3.00 3.06
N GLY A 159 14.48 -3.14 4.29
CA GLY A 159 14.48 -2.07 5.29
C GLY A 159 13.64 -2.46 6.50
N PHE A 160 12.41 -2.92 6.26
CA PHE A 160 11.50 -3.39 7.30
C PHE A 160 11.89 -4.76 7.84
N ILE A 161 11.88 -4.89 9.17
CA ILE A 161 11.99 -6.13 9.92
C ILE A 161 10.63 -6.38 10.55
N LEU A 162 9.89 -7.33 9.96
CA LEU A 162 8.52 -7.67 10.34
C LEU A 162 8.47 -9.12 10.81
N PRO A 163 8.49 -9.38 12.13
CA PRO A 163 8.34 -10.74 12.64
C PRO A 163 6.98 -11.31 12.19
N PRO A 164 6.90 -12.63 11.91
CA PRO A 164 5.63 -13.29 11.63
C PRO A 164 4.73 -13.36 12.87
N THR A 165 5.30 -13.17 14.05
CA THR A 165 4.61 -13.10 15.34
C THR A 165 4.61 -11.68 15.89
N THR A 166 3.93 -11.50 17.02
CA THR A 166 3.90 -10.20 17.70
C THR A 166 5.08 -9.94 18.62
N GLU A 167 6.06 -10.84 18.62
CA GLU A 167 7.18 -10.84 19.55
C GLU A 167 8.40 -10.13 18.95
N PHE A 168 9.31 -9.72 19.84
CA PHE A 168 10.58 -9.11 19.46
C PHE A 168 11.47 -10.12 18.73
N PRO A 169 11.97 -9.82 17.50
CA PRO A 169 12.75 -10.77 16.71
C PRO A 169 14.22 -10.82 17.18
N ALA A 170 14.47 -11.22 18.43
CA ALA A 170 15.79 -11.17 19.06
C ALA A 170 16.89 -11.86 18.23
N GLN A 171 16.59 -13.05 17.68
CA GLN A 171 17.54 -13.82 16.88
C GLN A 171 17.88 -13.16 15.53
N GLU A 172 16.90 -12.49 14.89
CA GLU A 172 17.15 -11.78 13.63
C GLU A 172 17.97 -10.50 13.84
N LEU A 173 17.84 -9.89 15.04
CA LEU A 173 18.49 -8.64 15.40
C LEU A 173 19.88 -8.82 16.05
N GLU A 174 20.24 -10.03 16.50
CA GLU A 174 21.53 -10.30 17.17
C GLU A 174 22.73 -9.84 16.34
N ASN A 175 22.64 -9.94 15.01
CA ASN A 175 23.70 -9.54 14.07
C ASN A 175 23.47 -8.16 13.43
N VAL A 176 22.47 -7.40 13.89
CA VAL A 176 22.06 -6.10 13.34
C VAL A 176 22.31 -5.02 14.39
N PRO A 177 23.52 -4.42 14.44
CA PRO A 177 23.91 -3.50 15.51
C PRO A 177 23.20 -2.14 15.47
N SER A 178 22.58 -1.77 14.34
CA SER A 178 21.76 -0.56 14.21
C SER A 178 20.41 -0.90 13.62
N TYR A 179 19.35 -0.68 14.40
CA TYR A 179 17.96 -0.77 13.97
C TYR A 179 17.09 0.24 14.73
N ALA A 180 15.95 0.58 14.14
CA ALA A 180 14.94 1.46 14.69
C ALA A 180 13.67 0.68 15.02
N ALA A 181 13.08 0.90 16.19
CA ALA A 181 11.76 0.41 16.58
C ALA A 181 10.68 1.41 16.16
N ILE A 182 9.97 1.10 15.08
CA ILE A 182 8.94 1.97 14.48
C ILE A 182 7.60 1.80 15.19
N SER A 183 7.31 0.58 15.62
CA SER A 183 6.15 0.23 16.44
C SER A 183 6.52 -0.90 17.39
N ALA A 184 5.56 -1.37 18.20
CA ALA A 184 5.77 -2.51 19.08
C ALA A 184 6.26 -3.76 18.32
N THR A 185 5.97 -3.88 17.02
CA THR A 185 6.16 -5.11 16.25
C THR A 185 6.65 -4.86 14.84
N SER A 186 7.27 -3.71 14.61
CA SER A 186 7.88 -3.35 13.33
C SER A 186 9.17 -2.64 13.64
N TYR A 187 10.27 -3.18 13.11
CA TYR A 187 11.58 -2.58 13.19
C TYR A 187 12.06 -2.20 11.80
N HIS A 188 13.12 -1.41 11.73
CA HIS A 188 13.71 -0.98 10.48
C HIS A 188 15.23 -0.95 10.59
N SER A 189 15.93 -1.45 9.59
CA SER A 189 17.37 -1.36 9.51
C SER A 189 17.84 -1.29 8.06
N ILE A 190 18.87 -0.49 7.83
CA ILE A 190 19.65 -0.47 6.59
C ILE A 190 21.11 -0.88 6.86
N HIS A 191 21.38 -1.49 8.02
CA HIS A 191 22.74 -1.89 8.38
C HIS A 191 23.29 -2.95 7.40
N PRO A 192 24.57 -2.89 6.98
CA PRO A 192 25.19 -3.84 6.06
C PRO A 192 24.92 -5.32 6.32
N ASN A 193 25.04 -5.78 7.58
CA ASN A 193 24.75 -7.19 7.93
C ASN A 193 23.31 -7.59 7.63
N TYR A 194 22.35 -6.69 7.91
CA TYR A 194 20.95 -6.92 7.62
C TYR A 194 20.71 -6.98 6.12
N LEU A 195 21.23 -6.00 5.37
CA LEU A 195 21.08 -5.94 3.91
C LEU A 195 21.70 -7.18 3.24
N LYS A 196 22.88 -7.63 3.68
CA LYS A 196 23.53 -8.85 3.17
C LYS A 196 22.64 -10.09 3.32
N ALA A 197 22.03 -10.26 4.50
CA ALA A 197 21.11 -11.36 4.77
C ALA A 197 19.87 -11.25 3.87
N GLN A 198 19.29 -10.05 3.75
CA GLN A 198 18.11 -9.82 2.93
C GLN A 198 18.35 -10.06 1.45
N ILE A 199 19.48 -9.61 0.88
CA ILE A 199 19.85 -9.90 -0.51
C ILE A 199 19.93 -11.42 -0.74
N SER A 200 20.55 -12.15 0.20
CA SER A 200 20.67 -13.62 0.10
C SER A 200 19.31 -14.30 0.06
N GLN A 201 18.44 -13.97 1.02
CA GLN A 201 17.12 -14.57 1.10
C GLN A 201 16.21 -14.15 -0.06
N SER A 202 16.33 -12.91 -0.55
CA SER A 202 15.60 -12.43 -1.73
C SER A 202 15.99 -13.20 -2.99
N LEU A 203 17.29 -13.41 -3.22
CA LEU A 203 17.80 -14.23 -4.33
C LEU A 203 17.27 -15.67 -4.27
N ASP A 204 17.30 -16.29 -3.08
CA ASP A 204 16.77 -17.63 -2.86
C ASP A 204 15.27 -17.72 -3.16
N ARG A 205 14.47 -16.78 -2.63
CA ARG A 205 13.01 -16.75 -2.85
C ARG A 205 12.65 -16.49 -4.32
N LEU A 206 13.38 -15.58 -4.98
CA LEU A 206 13.20 -15.28 -6.40
C LEU A 206 13.75 -16.36 -7.33
N LYS A 207 14.57 -17.29 -6.81
CA LYS A 207 15.28 -18.32 -7.58
C LYS A 207 16.19 -17.70 -8.65
N MET A 208 16.92 -16.65 -8.28
CA MET A 208 17.80 -15.91 -9.17
C MET A 208 19.19 -15.75 -8.56
N ASP A 209 20.22 -15.70 -9.41
CA ASP A 209 21.59 -15.46 -8.95
C ASP A 209 21.90 -13.96 -8.76
N LYS A 210 21.12 -13.08 -9.41
CA LYS A 210 21.32 -11.64 -9.42
C LYS A 210 20.00 -10.86 -9.48
N LEU A 211 19.88 -9.83 -8.65
CA LEU A 211 18.86 -8.77 -8.78
C LEU A 211 19.35 -7.70 -9.75
N ASP A 212 18.46 -7.13 -10.56
CA ASP A 212 18.85 -6.03 -11.47
C ASP A 212 19.02 -4.71 -10.69
N ILE A 213 18.11 -4.45 -9.74
CA ILE A 213 18.18 -3.31 -8.83
C ILE A 213 17.80 -3.74 -7.41
N PHE A 214 18.59 -3.32 -6.42
CA PHE A 214 18.24 -3.47 -5.00
C PHE A 214 18.03 -2.11 -4.34
N MET A 215 16.93 -1.88 -3.64
CA MET A 215 16.67 -0.59 -3.00
C MET A 215 16.65 -0.65 -1.47
N LEU A 216 17.17 0.41 -0.84
CA LEU A 216 16.82 0.72 0.55
C LEU A 216 15.35 1.13 0.59
N ASN A 217 14.55 0.48 1.44
CA ASN A 217 13.11 0.67 1.47
C ASN A 217 12.67 1.58 2.61
N ASN A 218 12.32 2.82 2.27
CA ASN A 218 11.84 3.87 3.17
C ASN A 218 12.79 4.09 4.37
N PRO A 219 14.09 4.39 4.17
CA PRO A 219 15.03 4.62 5.26
C PRO A 219 14.58 5.74 6.21
N GLU A 220 13.78 6.70 5.73
CA GLU A 220 13.20 7.76 6.56
C GLU A 220 12.39 7.23 7.76
N ARG A 221 11.88 5.99 7.69
CA ARG A 221 11.16 5.36 8.79
C ARG A 221 11.99 5.28 10.07
N MET A 222 13.32 5.16 9.95
CA MET A 222 14.20 5.10 11.12
C MET A 222 14.09 6.34 12.00
N LEU A 223 13.75 7.52 11.45
CA LEU A 223 13.52 8.76 12.20
C LEU A 223 12.35 8.66 13.18
N GLY A 224 11.41 7.73 12.97
CA GLY A 224 10.28 7.46 13.86
C GLY A 224 10.59 6.52 15.02
N ASP A 225 11.86 6.24 15.30
CA ASP A 225 12.29 5.37 16.38
C ASP A 225 11.77 5.82 17.75
N ARG A 226 11.31 4.86 18.56
CA ARG A 226 10.73 5.10 19.89
C ARG A 226 11.56 4.57 21.05
N MET A 227 12.69 3.92 20.78
CA MET A 227 13.45 3.16 21.78
C MET A 227 14.81 3.80 22.12
N LEU A 228 15.44 4.45 21.17
CA LEU A 228 16.72 5.12 21.36
C LEU A 228 16.53 6.44 22.10
N PRO A 229 17.28 6.68 23.20
CA PRO A 229 17.32 7.98 23.83
C PRO A 229 17.78 9.06 22.83
N GLY A 230 16.91 10.03 22.56
CA GLY A 230 17.16 11.08 21.55
C GLY A 230 16.80 10.70 20.11
N GLY A 231 16.32 9.48 19.86
CA GLY A 231 15.87 9.00 18.55
C GLY A 231 16.98 8.90 17.48
N PHE A 232 16.59 8.55 16.26
CA PHE A 232 17.47 8.69 15.09
C PHE A 232 17.44 10.14 14.60
N SER A 233 18.60 10.79 14.52
CA SER A 233 18.74 12.09 13.87
C SER A 233 18.90 11.95 12.36
N LYS A 234 18.52 12.98 11.59
CA LYS A 234 18.79 13.03 10.13
C LYS A 234 20.28 12.87 9.82
N SER A 235 21.16 13.49 10.60
CA SER A 235 22.62 13.36 10.46
C SER A 235 23.08 11.92 10.59
N ARG A 236 22.60 11.19 11.60
CA ARG A 236 22.88 9.77 11.78
C ARG A 236 22.34 8.95 10.60
N LEU A 237 21.12 9.23 10.16
CA LEU A 237 20.51 8.50 9.05
C LEU A 237 21.25 8.72 7.71
N TYR A 238 21.69 9.94 7.39
CA TYR A 238 22.53 10.18 6.21
C TYR A 238 23.85 9.39 6.26
N LYS A 239 24.46 9.29 7.45
CA LYS A 239 25.66 8.47 7.67
C LYS A 239 25.35 6.97 7.43
N GLU A 240 24.29 6.44 8.02
CA GLU A 240 23.93 5.02 7.84
C GLU A 240 23.52 4.69 6.40
N ILE A 241 22.89 5.63 5.66
CA ILE A 241 22.65 5.50 4.22
C ILE A 241 23.98 5.41 3.46
N ALA A 242 24.95 6.26 3.78
CA ALA A 242 26.26 6.26 3.11
C ALA A 242 27.05 4.97 3.39
N GLU A 243 27.01 4.45 4.63
CA GLU A 243 27.59 3.15 5.00
C GLU A 243 26.89 1.99 4.28
N ALA A 244 25.56 2.03 4.17
CA ALA A 244 24.80 1.06 3.41
C ALA A 244 25.19 1.08 1.92
N PHE A 245 25.36 2.26 1.32
CA PHE A 245 25.80 2.40 -0.07
C PHE A 245 27.20 1.85 -0.30
N ALA A 246 28.16 2.17 0.58
CA ALA A 246 29.51 1.61 0.50
C ALA A 246 29.52 0.07 0.60
N PHE A 247 28.64 -0.51 1.42
CA PHE A 247 28.44 -1.95 1.44
C PHE A 247 27.81 -2.47 0.13
N LEU A 248 26.76 -1.81 -0.39
CA LEU A 248 26.08 -2.24 -1.61
C LEU A 248 26.98 -2.19 -2.84
N ASP A 249 27.99 -1.32 -2.86
CA ASP A 249 29.05 -1.37 -3.88
C ASP A 249 29.77 -2.71 -3.91
N THR A 250 30.07 -3.28 -2.73
CA THR A 250 30.70 -4.62 -2.65
C THR A 250 29.78 -5.71 -3.19
N GLU A 251 28.46 -5.56 -3.07
CA GLU A 251 27.47 -6.50 -3.60
C GLU A 251 27.29 -6.35 -5.13
N VAL A 252 27.49 -5.13 -5.66
CA VAL A 252 27.60 -4.91 -7.12
C VAL A 252 28.87 -5.57 -7.66
N GLU A 253 30.01 -5.37 -7.00
CA GLU A 253 31.30 -5.99 -7.37
C GLU A 253 31.24 -7.52 -7.29
N ALA A 254 30.56 -8.06 -6.29
CA ALA A 254 30.29 -9.49 -6.15
C ALA A 254 29.31 -10.03 -7.21
N GLY A 255 28.69 -9.15 -8.02
CA GLY A 255 27.77 -9.52 -9.08
C GLY A 255 26.39 -9.97 -8.58
N ARG A 256 26.05 -9.75 -7.31
CA ARG A 256 24.77 -10.17 -6.73
C ARG A 256 23.63 -9.19 -6.99
N ILE A 257 23.97 -7.93 -7.21
CA ILE A 257 23.03 -6.88 -7.61
C ILE A 257 23.59 -6.10 -8.81
N GLY A 258 22.71 -5.61 -9.71
CA GLY A 258 23.11 -4.82 -10.88
C GLY A 258 23.40 -3.37 -10.54
N GLY A 259 22.74 -2.84 -9.51
CA GLY A 259 22.91 -1.51 -8.95
C GLY A 259 21.94 -1.34 -7.79
N TYR A 260 21.97 -0.19 -7.14
CA TYR A 260 21.10 0.08 -6.00
C TYR A 260 20.40 1.43 -6.05
N GLY A 261 19.38 1.58 -5.20
CA GLY A 261 18.53 2.76 -5.15
C GLY A 261 17.91 3.02 -3.78
N ILE A 262 17.05 4.03 -3.72
CA ILE A 262 16.22 4.33 -2.54
C ILE A 262 14.75 4.40 -2.97
N CYS A 263 13.90 3.62 -2.30
CA CYS A 263 12.46 3.84 -2.29
C CYS A 263 12.13 4.69 -1.07
N SER A 264 11.37 5.77 -1.24
CA SER A 264 11.03 6.69 -0.15
C SER A 264 9.67 7.36 -0.36
N ASN A 265 8.97 7.64 0.74
CA ASN A 265 7.75 8.45 0.73
C ASN A 265 8.01 9.94 1.02
N ALA A 266 9.24 10.33 1.38
CA ALA A 266 9.56 11.68 1.83
C ALA A 266 10.63 12.38 0.98
N LEU A 267 11.42 11.61 0.20
CA LEU A 267 12.54 12.14 -0.59
C LEU A 267 12.12 13.19 -1.64
N HIS A 268 10.86 13.19 -2.08
CA HIS A 268 10.29 14.14 -3.04
C HIS A 268 9.58 15.35 -2.40
N ILE A 269 9.42 15.39 -1.07
CA ILE A 269 8.62 16.41 -0.38
C ILE A 269 9.52 17.22 0.59
N PRO A 270 10.15 18.32 0.15
CA PRO A 270 11.17 19.04 0.93
C PRO A 270 10.64 19.69 2.22
N THR A 271 9.33 19.88 2.34
CA THR A 271 8.66 20.54 3.47
C THR A 271 8.37 19.60 4.66
N THR A 272 8.54 18.29 4.48
CA THR A 272 8.23 17.30 5.53
C THR A 272 9.38 17.13 6.54
N GLU A 273 9.03 16.86 7.79
CA GLU A 273 10.03 16.62 8.85
C GLU A 273 10.91 15.40 8.55
N ASP A 274 10.40 14.39 7.87
CA ASP A 274 11.13 13.16 7.50
C ASP A 274 11.81 13.25 6.12
N HIS A 275 11.80 14.43 5.46
CA HIS A 275 12.48 14.64 4.19
C HIS A 275 13.98 14.31 4.25
N LEU A 276 14.42 13.50 3.29
CA LEU A 276 15.81 13.19 3.00
C LEU A 276 16.19 13.81 1.65
N SER A 277 17.14 14.73 1.64
CA SER A 277 17.56 15.43 0.42
C SER A 277 18.50 14.56 -0.41
N LEU A 278 18.17 14.38 -1.69
CA LEU A 278 19.03 13.69 -2.65
C LEU A 278 20.41 14.36 -2.73
N LYS A 279 20.46 15.69 -2.87
CA LYS A 279 21.70 16.49 -2.82
C LYS A 279 22.57 16.18 -1.60
N THR A 280 21.97 16.06 -0.43
CA THR A 280 22.72 15.73 0.80
C THR A 280 23.23 14.30 0.77
N ILE A 281 22.43 13.34 0.32
CA ILE A 281 22.86 11.95 0.12
C ILE A 281 24.06 11.90 -0.83
N LEU A 282 23.98 12.54 -2.00
CA LEU A 282 25.06 12.58 -2.99
C LEU A 282 26.37 13.17 -2.43
N LYS A 283 26.29 14.17 -1.56
CA LYS A 283 27.48 14.78 -0.92
C LYS A 283 28.22 13.82 0.01
N THR A 284 27.52 12.90 0.68
CA THR A 284 28.16 11.92 1.59
C THR A 284 29.21 11.04 0.89
N ARG A 285 29.16 10.96 -0.45
CA ARG A 285 30.15 10.25 -1.25
C ARG A 285 31.59 10.68 -0.97
N GLN A 286 31.82 11.97 -0.70
CA GLN A 286 33.15 12.50 -0.44
C GLN A 286 33.78 11.90 0.82
N ASP A 287 32.95 11.60 1.82
CA ASP A 287 33.41 11.12 3.13
C ASP A 287 33.40 9.58 3.23
N PHE A 288 32.50 8.91 2.50
CA PHE A 288 32.29 7.45 2.61
C PHE A 288 32.76 6.66 1.39
N GLY A 289 33.11 7.30 0.28
CA GLY A 289 33.75 6.66 -0.87
C GLY A 289 32.88 5.71 -1.70
N TRP A 290 31.55 5.72 -1.52
CA TRP A 290 30.63 4.92 -2.34
C TRP A 290 30.56 5.43 -3.80
N LYS A 291 30.06 4.61 -4.72
CA LYS A 291 30.15 4.82 -6.18
C LYS A 291 28.85 5.33 -6.79
N LEU A 292 28.87 6.53 -7.40
CA LEU A 292 27.68 7.12 -8.01
C LEU A 292 27.19 6.32 -9.22
N GLU A 293 28.09 5.66 -9.93
CA GLU A 293 27.78 4.75 -11.03
C GLU A 293 26.91 3.55 -10.61
N ASN A 294 26.89 3.21 -9.33
CA ASN A 294 26.11 2.12 -8.77
C ASN A 294 24.79 2.55 -8.11
N PHE A 295 24.64 3.84 -7.81
CA PHE A 295 23.36 4.42 -7.41
C PHE A 295 22.52 4.77 -8.65
N VAL A 296 21.63 3.85 -9.04
CA VAL A 296 20.98 3.86 -10.36
C VAL A 296 19.53 4.35 -10.34
N ALA A 297 18.85 4.36 -9.19
CA ALA A 297 17.43 4.65 -9.15
C ALA A 297 16.91 5.24 -7.84
N VAL A 298 15.84 6.02 -7.94
CA VAL A 298 14.96 6.39 -6.83
C VAL A 298 13.53 5.95 -7.13
N GLN A 299 12.76 5.67 -6.08
CA GLN A 299 11.34 5.38 -6.18
C GLN A 299 10.55 6.28 -5.24
N ALA A 300 9.58 7.01 -5.78
CA ALA A 300 8.74 7.93 -5.00
C ALA A 300 7.29 7.98 -5.51
N PRO A 301 6.32 8.28 -4.64
CA PRO A 301 4.92 8.49 -5.02
C PRO A 301 4.72 9.52 -6.14
N LEU A 302 3.80 9.22 -7.07
CA LEU A 302 3.22 10.18 -8.03
C LEU A 302 1.81 9.70 -8.39
N ASN A 303 0.86 10.62 -8.37
CA ASN A 303 -0.49 10.43 -8.87
C ASN A 303 -1.16 11.80 -9.06
N LEU A 304 -2.46 11.81 -9.38
CA LEU A 304 -3.22 13.03 -9.61
C LEU A 304 -3.23 14.00 -8.41
N PHE A 305 -3.07 13.52 -7.17
CA PHE A 305 -3.01 14.36 -5.97
C PHE A 305 -1.58 14.63 -5.51
N GLU A 306 -0.75 13.58 -5.40
CA GLU A 306 0.66 13.65 -4.95
C GLU A 306 1.56 13.95 -6.16
N ARG A 307 1.97 15.22 -6.32
CA ARG A 307 2.66 15.71 -7.54
C ARG A 307 4.10 16.16 -7.31
N ASP A 308 4.54 16.25 -6.05
CA ASP A 308 5.84 16.81 -5.65
C ASP A 308 7.06 16.09 -6.29
N LEU A 309 6.89 14.86 -6.79
CA LEU A 309 7.93 14.15 -7.54
C LEU A 309 8.35 14.91 -8.81
N VAL A 310 7.42 15.59 -9.47
CA VAL A 310 7.60 16.23 -10.79
C VAL A 310 7.36 17.73 -10.77
N THR A 311 6.94 18.28 -9.63
CA THR A 311 6.68 19.72 -9.45
C THR A 311 7.81 20.36 -8.66
N ASP A 312 8.36 21.45 -9.19
CA ASP A 312 9.33 22.26 -8.46
C ASP A 312 8.65 22.96 -7.27
N VAL A 313 9.30 22.94 -6.10
CA VAL A 313 8.78 23.55 -4.87
C VAL A 313 9.63 24.76 -4.55
N GLU A 314 9.04 25.95 -4.66
CA GLU A 314 9.70 27.24 -4.46
C GLU A 314 10.98 27.39 -5.31
N SER A 315 12.15 27.37 -4.68
CA SER A 315 13.48 27.44 -5.32
C SER A 315 14.18 26.08 -5.40
N THR A 316 13.48 25.01 -5.01
CA THR A 316 13.98 23.63 -5.03
C THR A 316 13.41 22.90 -6.23
N LYS A 317 14.30 22.36 -7.07
CA LYS A 317 13.91 21.50 -8.20
C LYS A 317 13.18 20.26 -7.69
N SER A 318 12.24 19.76 -8.49
CA SER A 318 11.60 18.47 -8.26
C SER A 318 12.63 17.35 -8.18
N LEU A 319 12.31 16.29 -7.44
CA LEU A 319 13.17 15.12 -7.36
C LEU A 319 13.42 14.50 -8.74
N ALA A 320 12.42 14.50 -9.62
CA ALA A 320 12.59 13.93 -10.96
C ALA A 320 13.62 14.71 -11.81
N GLU A 321 13.66 16.04 -11.68
CA GLU A 321 14.68 16.85 -12.35
C GLU A 321 16.07 16.66 -11.72
N GLU A 322 16.17 16.65 -10.39
CA GLU A 322 17.46 16.40 -9.71
C GLU A 322 18.02 15.00 -10.01
N ALA A 323 17.15 13.99 -10.12
CA ALA A 323 17.53 12.64 -10.50
C ALA A 323 18.07 12.59 -11.94
N LYS A 324 17.41 13.29 -12.88
CA LYS A 324 17.85 13.39 -14.28
C LYS A 324 19.25 14.00 -14.41
N GLU A 325 19.55 15.05 -13.65
CA GLU A 325 20.87 15.71 -13.64
C GLU A 325 22.01 14.78 -13.19
N ASN A 326 21.70 13.67 -12.53
CA ASN A 326 22.66 12.72 -11.97
C ASN A 326 22.56 11.31 -12.58
N ASP A 327 21.87 11.17 -13.72
CA ASP A 327 21.63 9.90 -14.42
C ASP A 327 20.96 8.83 -13.53
N ILE A 328 20.07 9.26 -12.62
CA ILE A 328 19.31 8.40 -11.71
C ILE A 328 17.91 8.19 -12.29
N PHE A 329 17.51 6.93 -12.43
CA PHE A 329 16.20 6.57 -12.96
C PHE A 329 15.09 6.72 -11.92
N VAL A 330 13.94 7.25 -12.33
CA VAL A 330 12.81 7.51 -11.43
C VAL A 330 11.75 6.44 -11.64
N PHE A 331 11.55 5.61 -10.62
CA PHE A 331 10.34 4.81 -10.47
C PHE A 331 9.29 5.61 -9.72
N THR A 332 8.03 5.38 -10.04
CA THR A 332 6.92 5.87 -9.23
C THR A 332 5.99 4.77 -8.77
N ASN A 333 5.37 4.96 -7.62
CA ASN A 333 4.41 4.07 -7.00
C ASN A 333 3.17 4.83 -6.52
N ARG A 334 2.17 4.08 -6.03
CA ARG A 334 0.86 4.60 -5.63
C ARG A 334 0.11 5.38 -6.73
N PRO A 335 0.11 4.96 -8.01
CA PRO A 335 -0.64 5.67 -9.04
C PRO A 335 -2.16 5.67 -8.77
N LEU A 336 -2.68 4.71 -7.98
CA LEU A 336 -4.12 4.59 -7.72
C LEU A 336 -4.55 4.75 -6.25
N ASN A 337 -3.62 4.95 -5.32
CA ASN A 337 -3.93 5.06 -3.89
C ASN A 337 -3.22 6.28 -3.34
N ALA A 338 -3.77 7.45 -3.64
CA ALA A 338 -3.20 8.72 -3.28
C ALA A 338 -3.34 9.00 -1.79
N ILE A 339 -2.41 9.80 -1.26
CA ILE A 339 -2.55 10.43 0.06
C ILE A 339 -2.85 11.91 -0.16
N ALA A 340 -4.05 12.34 0.19
CA ALA A 340 -4.49 13.73 0.08
C ALA A 340 -5.18 14.15 1.38
N ALA A 341 -4.86 15.33 1.91
CA ALA A 341 -5.39 15.82 3.19
C ALA A 341 -5.23 14.82 4.37
N GLY A 342 -4.15 14.03 4.38
CA GLY A 342 -3.94 12.98 5.40
C GLY A 342 -4.84 11.74 5.26
N GLN A 343 -5.58 11.62 4.15
CA GLN A 343 -6.50 10.52 3.88
C GLN A 343 -6.09 9.72 2.64
N ILE A 344 -6.48 8.45 2.59
CA ILE A 344 -6.28 7.61 1.40
C ILE A 344 -7.43 7.88 0.43
N VAL A 345 -7.10 8.36 -0.77
CA VAL A 345 -8.03 8.54 -1.89
C VAL A 345 -7.71 7.49 -2.94
N THR A 346 -8.66 6.58 -3.20
CA THR A 346 -8.49 5.58 -4.26
C THR A 346 -8.94 6.17 -5.59
N LEU A 347 -8.11 6.07 -6.62
CA LEU A 347 -8.39 6.56 -7.97
C LEU A 347 -8.91 5.41 -8.84
N GLU A 348 -10.08 4.89 -8.48
CA GLU A 348 -10.78 3.79 -9.15
C GLU A 348 -12.28 4.08 -9.20
N ASN A 349 -12.92 3.78 -10.32
CA ASN A 349 -14.36 3.76 -10.41
C ASN A 349 -14.81 2.62 -11.33
N LYS A 350 -15.77 1.80 -10.88
CA LYS A 350 -16.31 0.71 -11.73
C LYS A 350 -17.44 1.23 -12.63
N GLY A 351 -17.72 0.58 -13.75
CA GLY A 351 -18.86 0.93 -14.62
C GLY A 351 -20.21 1.02 -13.89
N GLN A 352 -21.06 1.95 -14.34
CA GLN A 352 -22.29 2.38 -13.67
C GLN A 352 -23.52 1.55 -14.06
N HIS A 353 -23.68 0.35 -13.50
CA HIS A 353 -24.98 -0.33 -13.54
C HIS A 353 -25.67 -0.30 -12.16
N ASN A 354 -26.87 0.27 -12.11
CA ASN A 354 -27.83 0.29 -10.99
C ASN A 354 -27.43 1.03 -9.69
N ARG A 355 -26.41 1.91 -9.69
CA ARG A 355 -25.98 2.64 -8.47
C ARG A 355 -27.04 3.55 -7.87
N GLN A 356 -27.85 4.22 -8.69
CA GLN A 356 -28.83 5.18 -8.18
C GLN A 356 -29.96 4.48 -7.41
N GLU A 357 -30.47 3.38 -7.95
CA GLU A 357 -31.47 2.54 -7.27
C GLU A 357 -30.88 1.91 -5.99
N ASN A 358 -29.63 1.45 -6.03
CA ASN A 358 -28.94 0.93 -4.86
C ASN A 358 -28.68 2.01 -3.79
N SER A 359 -28.47 3.26 -4.19
CA SER A 359 -28.25 4.38 -3.27
C SER A 359 -29.51 4.75 -2.49
N VAL A 360 -30.68 4.80 -3.17
CA VAL A 360 -31.96 5.12 -2.52
C VAL A 360 -32.31 4.03 -1.51
N LYS A 361 -32.24 2.76 -1.93
CA LYS A 361 -32.48 1.61 -1.03
C LYS A 361 -31.55 1.63 0.17
N LEU A 362 -30.29 1.98 -0.01
CA LEU A 362 -29.32 2.04 1.09
C LEU A 362 -29.65 3.15 2.10
N LEU A 363 -30.12 4.30 1.65
CA LEU A 363 -30.53 5.38 2.56
C LEU A 363 -31.75 4.96 3.38
N GLU A 364 -32.71 4.26 2.77
CA GLU A 364 -33.86 3.69 3.48
C GLU A 364 -33.42 2.63 4.51
N THR A 365 -32.51 1.72 4.17
CA THR A 365 -32.02 0.72 5.12
C THR A 365 -31.20 1.33 6.25
N LEU A 366 -30.43 2.39 5.98
CA LEU A 366 -29.71 3.14 7.01
C LEU A 366 -30.67 3.80 7.99
N ASP A 367 -31.69 4.50 7.50
CA ASP A 367 -32.70 5.17 8.34
C ASP A 367 -33.45 4.15 9.24
N LEU A 368 -33.85 3.01 8.66
CA LEU A 368 -34.44 1.90 9.42
C LEU A 368 -33.47 1.31 10.44
N GLY A 369 -32.20 1.15 10.08
CA GLY A 369 -31.15 0.63 10.97
C GLY A 369 -30.90 1.54 12.16
N PHE A 370 -30.75 2.85 11.94
CA PHE A 370 -30.60 3.84 13.00
C PHE A 370 -31.82 3.88 13.91
N SER A 371 -33.03 3.90 13.33
CA SER A 371 -34.29 3.88 14.07
C SER A 371 -34.45 2.61 14.90
N SER A 372 -34.15 1.44 14.33
CA SER A 372 -34.22 0.16 15.03
C SER A 372 -33.26 0.12 16.21
N LEU A 373 -32.01 0.52 16.01
CA LEU A 373 -31.02 0.52 17.07
C LEU A 373 -31.37 1.54 18.17
N ALA A 374 -31.81 2.75 17.81
CA ALA A 374 -32.23 3.77 18.77
C ALA A 374 -33.42 3.30 19.64
N ASN A 375 -34.41 2.64 19.04
CA ASN A 375 -35.53 2.07 19.79
C ASN A 375 -35.05 1.00 20.78
N MET A 376 -34.13 0.12 20.36
CA MET A 376 -33.56 -0.88 21.26
C MET A 376 -32.75 -0.27 22.41
N GLU A 377 -32.04 0.84 22.15
CA GLU A 377 -31.29 1.61 23.16
C GLU A 377 -32.21 2.31 24.17
N LEU A 378 -33.46 2.58 23.80
CA LEU A 378 -34.50 2.99 24.74
C LEU A 378 -35.05 1.80 25.51
N ASP A 379 -35.39 0.70 24.82
CA ASP A 379 -35.93 -0.52 25.45
C ASP A 379 -35.02 -1.02 26.59
N ILE A 380 -33.70 -1.06 26.37
CA ILE A 380 -32.77 -1.56 27.38
C ILE A 380 -32.74 -0.70 28.65
N LYS A 381 -32.98 0.61 28.55
CA LYS A 381 -33.02 1.51 29.71
C LYS A 381 -34.21 1.20 30.63
N ASP A 382 -35.29 0.67 30.06
CA ASP A 382 -36.48 0.26 30.81
C ASP A 382 -36.36 -1.20 31.31
N MET A 383 -35.53 -2.03 30.67
CA MET A 383 -35.35 -3.45 31.00
C MET A 383 -34.34 -3.73 32.12
N ILE A 384 -33.40 -2.81 32.40
CA ILE A 384 -32.38 -3.00 33.45
C ILE A 384 -32.30 -1.82 34.41
N GLU A 385 -32.15 -2.10 35.71
CA GLU A 385 -32.01 -1.06 36.73
C GLU A 385 -30.63 -0.38 36.72
N GLU A 386 -29.61 -1.08 36.22
CA GLU A 386 -28.24 -0.55 36.19
C GLU A 386 -28.05 0.47 35.05
N GLU A 387 -28.38 1.72 35.34
CA GLU A 387 -28.25 2.85 34.39
C GLU A 387 -26.84 2.95 33.78
N SER A 388 -25.80 2.62 34.55
CA SER A 388 -24.41 2.66 34.10
C SER A 388 -24.12 1.69 32.95
N LEU A 389 -24.81 0.56 32.93
CA LEU A 389 -24.69 -0.48 31.91
C LEU A 389 -25.56 -0.13 30.69
N ALA A 390 -26.77 0.39 30.91
CA ALA A 390 -27.66 0.83 29.83
C ALA A 390 -27.03 1.97 29.01
N MET A 391 -26.34 2.91 29.67
CA MET A 391 -25.68 4.05 29.02
C MET A 391 -24.50 3.68 28.10
N LYS A 392 -24.09 2.40 28.07
CA LYS A 392 -23.10 1.91 27.11
C LYS A 392 -23.67 1.67 25.71
N PHE A 393 -24.99 1.54 25.59
CA PHE A 393 -25.69 1.29 24.33
C PHE A 393 -26.26 2.60 23.80
N VAL A 394 -25.40 3.40 23.17
CA VAL A 394 -25.74 4.70 22.53
C VAL A 394 -25.13 4.80 21.13
N TRP A 395 -24.95 3.66 20.48
CA TRP A 395 -24.24 3.57 19.21
C TRP A 395 -25.03 4.14 18.04
N SER A 396 -26.38 4.15 18.11
CA SER A 396 -27.19 4.80 17.08
C SER A 396 -26.86 6.29 16.96
N GLU A 397 -26.89 7.01 18.09
CA GLU A 397 -26.56 8.44 18.17
C GLU A 397 -25.11 8.69 17.77
N VAL A 398 -24.16 7.96 18.37
CA VAL A 398 -22.72 8.11 18.09
C VAL A 398 -22.40 7.92 16.61
N LEU A 399 -22.96 6.88 15.97
CA LEU A 399 -22.71 6.62 14.55
C LEU A 399 -23.41 7.62 13.64
N SER A 400 -24.62 8.06 13.99
CA SER A 400 -25.39 9.04 13.22
C SER A 400 -24.70 10.41 13.19
N GLU A 401 -24.29 10.92 14.35
CA GLU A 401 -23.58 12.20 14.47
C GLU A 401 -22.23 12.21 13.74
N ASN A 402 -21.59 11.04 13.64
CA ASN A 402 -20.29 10.89 12.98
C ASN A 402 -20.39 10.45 11.51
N LEU A 403 -21.60 10.21 10.97
CA LEU A 403 -21.76 9.61 9.65
C LEU A 403 -21.08 10.43 8.53
N ALA A 404 -21.24 11.75 8.55
CA ALA A 404 -20.59 12.65 7.58
C ALA A 404 -19.06 12.60 7.65
N ARG A 405 -18.50 12.44 8.86
CA ARG A 405 -17.05 12.29 9.06
C ARG A 405 -16.58 10.92 8.58
N LEU A 406 -17.35 9.86 8.83
CA LEU A 406 -17.05 8.50 8.36
C LEU A 406 -17.07 8.42 6.82
N SER A 407 -18.06 9.03 6.16
CA SER A 407 -18.14 9.00 4.69
C SER A 407 -16.98 9.72 4.01
N SER A 408 -16.29 10.65 4.68
CA SER A 408 -15.11 11.32 4.12
C SER A 408 -14.01 10.33 3.71
N ASN A 409 -13.84 9.24 4.46
CA ASN A 409 -12.80 8.24 4.23
C ASN A 409 -13.32 6.81 4.46
N TYR A 410 -13.66 6.14 3.36
CA TYR A 410 -14.13 4.76 3.34
C TYR A 410 -13.22 3.78 4.10
N PHE A 411 -11.89 3.85 3.91
CA PHE A 411 -10.97 2.90 4.55
C PHE A 411 -10.89 3.11 6.06
N ALA A 412 -10.82 4.38 6.49
CA ALA A 412 -10.81 4.72 7.90
C ALA A 412 -12.14 4.34 8.57
N ALA A 413 -13.27 4.61 7.90
CA ALA A 413 -14.59 4.22 8.39
C ALA A 413 -14.71 2.71 8.54
N LYS A 414 -14.38 1.96 7.49
CA LYS A 414 -14.40 0.49 7.54
C LYS A 414 -13.54 -0.05 8.68
N HIS A 415 -12.32 0.47 8.83
CA HIS A 415 -11.43 0.05 9.90
C HIS A 415 -12.00 0.36 11.29
N PHE A 416 -12.49 1.59 11.49
CA PHE A 416 -13.10 2.03 12.75
C PHE A 416 -14.31 1.16 13.11
N LEU A 417 -15.21 0.91 12.16
CA LEU A 417 -16.40 0.09 12.37
C LEU A 417 -16.04 -1.36 12.75
N GLU A 418 -15.11 -1.98 12.01
CA GLU A 418 -14.73 -3.39 12.22
C GLU A 418 -13.82 -3.61 13.43
N ARG A 419 -12.99 -2.64 13.80
CA ARG A 419 -11.92 -2.82 14.80
C ARG A 419 -12.15 -2.10 16.12
N GLU A 420 -12.98 -1.07 16.13
CA GLU A 420 -13.27 -0.31 17.33
C GLU A 420 -14.73 -0.47 17.74
N VAL A 421 -15.67 -0.18 16.82
CA VAL A 421 -17.12 -0.18 17.11
C VAL A 421 -17.63 -1.58 17.43
N LEU A 422 -17.56 -2.52 16.47
CA LEU A 422 -18.09 -3.87 16.68
C LEU A 422 -17.45 -4.58 17.89
N PRO A 423 -16.11 -4.55 18.08
CA PRO A 423 -15.50 -5.13 19.26
C PRO A 423 -15.88 -4.43 20.58
N ALA A 424 -16.18 -3.12 20.56
CA ALA A 424 -16.67 -2.43 21.75
C ALA A 424 -18.10 -2.87 22.10
N ILE A 425 -18.98 -2.92 21.10
CA ILE A 425 -20.34 -3.45 21.25
C ILE A 425 -20.31 -4.88 21.78
N ASP A 426 -19.51 -5.76 21.19
CA ASP A 426 -19.44 -7.16 21.63
C ASP A 426 -18.90 -7.30 23.06
N ARG A 427 -17.94 -6.46 23.48
CA ARG A 427 -17.47 -6.43 24.87
C ARG A 427 -18.57 -6.01 25.83
N ASP A 428 -19.29 -4.94 25.53
CA ASP A 428 -20.33 -4.41 26.42
C ASP A 428 -21.57 -5.32 26.45
N LEU A 429 -21.93 -5.94 25.32
CA LEU A 429 -22.93 -7.02 25.28
C LEU A 429 -22.51 -8.23 26.11
N LYS A 430 -21.21 -8.57 26.14
CA LYS A 430 -20.71 -9.68 26.96
C LYS A 430 -20.83 -9.37 28.46
N ILE A 431 -20.52 -8.14 28.86
CA ILE A 431 -20.71 -7.68 30.25
C ILE A 431 -22.18 -7.76 30.65
N LEU A 432 -23.10 -7.34 29.77
CA LEU A 432 -24.54 -7.46 30.03
C LEU A 432 -24.98 -8.93 30.14
N GLU A 433 -24.52 -9.79 29.23
CA GLU A 433 -24.80 -11.23 29.27
C GLU A 433 -24.32 -11.89 30.57
N ASP A 434 -23.13 -11.54 31.05
CA ASP A 434 -22.56 -12.07 32.28
C ASP A 434 -23.32 -11.55 33.51
N SER A 435 -23.64 -10.25 33.56
CA SER A 435 -24.44 -9.64 34.65
C SER A 435 -25.85 -10.26 34.76
N THR A 436 -26.51 -10.49 33.63
CA THR A 436 -27.82 -11.17 33.58
C THR A 436 -27.73 -12.64 33.99
N ASN A 437 -26.59 -13.31 33.75
CA ASN A 437 -26.37 -14.67 34.22
C ASN A 437 -26.20 -14.76 35.74
N ASP A 438 -25.53 -13.77 36.34
CA ASP A 438 -25.27 -13.68 37.77
C ASP A 438 -26.53 -13.39 38.62
N GLN A 439 -27.65 -13.02 37.96
CA GLN A 439 -28.96 -12.82 38.59
C GLN A 439 -29.95 -13.91 38.16
N PRO A 440 -29.97 -15.09 38.83
CA PRO A 440 -30.80 -16.23 38.42
C PRO A 440 -32.31 -16.01 38.61
N ASP A 441 -32.73 -15.13 39.52
CA ASP A 441 -34.14 -14.87 39.86
C ASP A 441 -34.76 -13.67 39.09
N MET A 442 -34.07 -13.15 38.07
CA MET A 442 -34.54 -12.01 37.26
C MET A 442 -35.70 -12.42 36.35
N GLU A 443 -36.87 -11.79 36.49
CA GLU A 443 -38.09 -12.13 35.73
C GLU A 443 -37.92 -11.95 34.21
N ASP A 444 -37.19 -10.93 33.75
CA ASP A 444 -37.05 -10.56 32.32
C ASP A 444 -35.79 -11.14 31.62
N LYS A 445 -35.17 -12.16 32.21
CA LYS A 445 -33.90 -12.73 31.74
C LYS A 445 -33.90 -13.15 30.27
N ASP A 446 -34.93 -13.87 29.83
CA ASP A 446 -35.05 -14.34 28.44
C ASP A 446 -35.27 -13.18 27.45
N ALA A 447 -35.96 -12.12 27.89
CA ALA A 447 -36.15 -10.90 27.10
C ALA A 447 -34.82 -10.18 26.88
N ILE A 448 -33.98 -10.09 27.92
CA ILE A 448 -32.64 -9.48 27.83
C ILE A 448 -31.72 -10.28 26.89
N PHE A 449 -31.69 -11.62 26.99
CA PHE A 449 -30.91 -12.43 26.04
C PHE A 449 -31.38 -12.26 24.60
N THR A 450 -32.70 -12.20 24.38
CA THR A 450 -33.27 -11.94 23.07
C THR A 450 -32.87 -10.55 22.57
N TRP A 451 -32.89 -9.54 23.44
CA TRP A 451 -32.43 -8.19 23.14
C TRP A 451 -30.94 -8.17 22.76
N ILE A 452 -30.07 -8.85 23.52
CA ILE A 452 -28.62 -8.94 23.24
C ILE A 452 -28.35 -9.49 21.84
N GLN A 453 -28.99 -10.61 21.49
CA GLN A 453 -28.78 -11.24 20.18
C GLN A 453 -29.30 -10.35 19.04
N ARG A 454 -30.45 -9.70 19.24
CA ARG A 454 -31.00 -8.77 18.28
C ARG A 454 -30.12 -7.53 18.13
N TYR A 455 -29.65 -6.91 19.22
CA TYR A 455 -28.84 -5.70 19.19
C TYR A 455 -27.52 -5.95 18.45
N ARG A 456 -26.87 -7.09 18.74
CA ARG A 456 -25.66 -7.53 18.01
C ARG A 456 -25.91 -7.58 16.51
N ARG A 457 -27.02 -8.21 16.08
CA ARG A 457 -27.36 -8.36 14.67
C ARG A 457 -27.66 -7.00 14.02
N GLU A 458 -28.49 -6.17 14.64
CA GLU A 458 -28.84 -4.85 14.11
C GLU A 458 -27.61 -3.94 14.02
N ALA A 459 -26.72 -3.94 15.03
CA ALA A 459 -25.46 -3.21 14.98
C ALA A 459 -24.52 -3.70 13.86
N GLN A 460 -24.41 -5.01 13.65
CA GLN A 460 -23.63 -5.58 12.54
C GLN A 460 -24.21 -5.19 11.17
N MET A 461 -25.54 -5.17 11.03
CA MET A 461 -26.20 -4.72 9.80
C MET A 461 -25.99 -3.23 9.56
N LEU A 462 -26.22 -2.38 10.58
CA LEU A 462 -26.03 -0.94 10.46
C LEU A 462 -24.58 -0.58 10.11
N THR A 463 -23.58 -1.17 10.78
CA THR A 463 -22.17 -0.92 10.47
C THR A 463 -21.80 -1.36 9.04
N LYS A 464 -22.37 -2.45 8.54
CA LYS A 464 -22.21 -2.88 7.13
C LYS A 464 -22.82 -1.86 6.17
N ASP A 465 -24.02 -1.38 6.45
CA ASP A 465 -24.72 -0.40 5.61
C ASP A 465 -23.99 0.96 5.60
N ILE A 466 -23.48 1.40 6.75
CA ILE A 466 -22.59 2.58 6.84
C ILE A 466 -21.35 2.38 5.97
N GLY A 467 -20.71 1.21 6.04
CA GLY A 467 -19.56 0.89 5.21
C GLY A 467 -19.86 0.96 3.71
N LEU A 468 -21.02 0.45 3.28
CA LEU A 468 -21.47 0.54 1.89
C LEU A 468 -21.76 1.99 1.49
N PHE A 469 -22.32 2.80 2.40
CA PHE A 469 -22.59 4.21 2.14
C PHE A 469 -21.30 5.00 1.95
N CYS A 470 -20.29 4.80 2.82
CA CYS A 470 -18.98 5.41 2.65
C CYS A 470 -18.31 5.00 1.33
N GLN A 471 -18.51 3.75 0.88
CA GLN A 471 -18.00 3.29 -0.41
C GLN A 471 -18.70 4.01 -1.57
N LEU A 472 -20.04 4.07 -1.56
CA LEU A 472 -20.81 4.76 -2.61
C LEU A 472 -20.49 6.25 -2.68
N ASP A 473 -20.26 6.91 -1.55
CA ASP A 473 -19.83 8.30 -1.51
C ASP A 473 -18.45 8.50 -2.15
N SER A 474 -17.48 7.62 -1.82
CA SER A 474 -16.17 7.61 -2.48
C SER A 474 -16.28 7.37 -3.99
N ASP A 475 -17.13 6.43 -4.41
CA ASP A 475 -17.34 6.11 -5.83
C ASP A 475 -17.96 7.29 -6.59
N LYS A 476 -18.90 8.04 -5.97
CA LYS A 476 -19.48 9.26 -6.55
C LYS A 476 -18.43 10.35 -6.78
N ARG A 477 -17.58 10.61 -5.79
CA ARG A 477 -16.47 11.56 -5.91
C ARG A 477 -15.51 11.16 -7.04
N ASN A 478 -15.23 9.87 -7.17
CA ASN A 478 -14.38 9.34 -8.24
C ASN A 478 -15.03 9.43 -9.62
N ASP A 479 -16.34 9.21 -9.74
CA ASP A 479 -17.09 9.41 -10.98
C ASP A 479 -17.08 10.89 -11.41
N GLU A 480 -17.27 11.81 -10.46
CA GLU A 480 -17.21 13.25 -10.71
C GLU A 480 -15.81 13.67 -11.17
N LEU A 481 -14.76 13.22 -10.46
CA LEU A 481 -13.38 13.47 -10.86
C LEU A 481 -13.09 12.92 -12.26
N ASN A 482 -13.52 11.69 -12.55
CA ASN A 482 -13.37 11.07 -13.86
C ASN A 482 -14.04 11.91 -14.97
N LEU A 483 -15.27 12.37 -14.74
CA LEU A 483 -16.01 13.19 -15.68
C LEU A 483 -15.27 14.52 -15.93
N VAL A 484 -14.91 15.24 -14.88
CA VAL A 484 -14.22 16.54 -14.99
C VAL A 484 -12.87 16.39 -15.69
N LEU A 485 -12.08 15.36 -15.37
CA LEU A 485 -10.82 15.10 -16.06
C LEU A 485 -11.02 14.82 -17.56
N GLY A 486 -12.09 14.10 -17.93
CA GLY A 486 -12.42 13.86 -19.34
C GLY A 486 -12.86 15.12 -20.09
N LEU A 487 -13.47 16.08 -19.39
CA LEU A 487 -13.82 17.39 -19.96
C LEU A 487 -12.60 18.30 -20.11
N ILE A 488 -11.66 18.24 -19.16
CA ILE A 488 -10.41 19.03 -19.17
C ILE A 488 -9.46 18.52 -20.26
N CYS A 489 -9.30 17.20 -20.40
CA CYS A 489 -8.35 16.59 -21.32
C CYS A 489 -8.98 15.43 -22.10
N ARG A 490 -9.11 15.61 -23.42
CA ARG A 490 -9.69 14.61 -24.33
C ARG A 490 -8.73 13.50 -24.72
N GLU A 491 -7.44 13.68 -24.46
CA GLU A 491 -6.38 12.72 -24.79
C GLU A 491 -6.32 11.54 -23.81
N PHE A 492 -7.07 11.61 -22.71
CA PHE A 492 -7.26 10.48 -21.82
C PHE A 492 -7.91 9.29 -22.53
N VAL A 493 -7.57 8.07 -22.08
CA VAL A 493 -8.27 6.86 -22.52
C VAL A 493 -9.78 7.02 -22.31
N SER A 494 -10.54 6.72 -23.35
CA SER A 494 -11.99 6.76 -23.36
C SER A 494 -12.56 5.43 -23.83
N ASP A 495 -13.76 5.10 -23.36
CA ASP A 495 -14.60 4.00 -23.80
C ASP A 495 -15.58 4.42 -24.91
N VAL A 496 -15.56 5.70 -25.30
CA VAL A 496 -16.40 6.28 -26.36
C VAL A 496 -15.56 7.01 -27.42
N GLY A 497 -16.07 7.09 -28.66
CA GLY A 497 -15.39 7.76 -29.77
C GLY A 497 -14.58 6.82 -30.67
N GLU A 498 -13.81 7.40 -31.59
CA GLU A 498 -13.05 6.65 -32.62
C GLU A 498 -11.82 5.93 -32.03
N ASP A 499 -11.15 6.51 -31.03
CA ASP A 499 -9.98 5.94 -30.34
C ASP A 499 -10.35 5.17 -29.06
N LYS A 500 -11.57 4.64 -28.99
CA LYS A 500 -12.07 3.97 -27.80
C LYS A 500 -11.27 2.70 -27.48
N VAL A 501 -11.13 2.43 -26.19
CA VAL A 501 -10.66 1.14 -25.69
C VAL A 501 -11.84 0.39 -25.10
N ASP A 502 -12.14 -0.77 -25.67
CA ASP A 502 -13.25 -1.61 -25.19
C ASP A 502 -12.90 -2.26 -23.84
N ASN A 503 -13.92 -2.54 -23.03
CA ASN A 503 -13.80 -3.29 -21.77
C ASN A 503 -12.88 -2.65 -20.71
N ILE A 504 -12.78 -1.32 -20.69
CA ILE A 504 -12.12 -0.62 -19.57
C ILE A 504 -12.90 -0.90 -18.28
N GLY A 505 -12.22 -1.49 -17.30
CA GLY A 505 -12.79 -1.78 -15.99
C GLY A 505 -12.96 -0.52 -15.14
N SER A 506 -11.94 0.34 -15.12
CA SER A 506 -11.93 1.60 -14.36
C SER A 506 -11.37 2.79 -15.15
N PRO A 507 -12.22 3.65 -15.72
CA PRO A 507 -11.81 4.84 -16.46
C PRO A 507 -10.95 5.83 -15.64
N LEU A 508 -11.22 6.01 -14.35
CA LEU A 508 -10.39 6.87 -13.51
C LEU A 508 -8.99 6.27 -13.30
N SER A 509 -8.90 4.96 -13.16
CA SER A 509 -7.61 4.29 -12.98
C SER A 509 -6.74 4.39 -14.22
N THR A 510 -7.31 4.26 -15.42
CA THR A 510 -6.57 4.45 -16.66
C THR A 510 -6.04 5.87 -16.76
N LYS A 511 -6.86 6.89 -16.45
CA LYS A 511 -6.44 8.30 -16.43
C LYS A 511 -5.28 8.57 -15.48
N SER A 512 -5.35 8.04 -14.25
CA SER A 512 -4.29 8.25 -13.26
C SER A 512 -2.97 7.58 -13.68
N ILE A 513 -3.02 6.36 -14.22
CA ILE A 513 -1.84 5.66 -14.73
C ILE A 513 -1.25 6.39 -15.94
N GLN A 514 -2.10 6.82 -16.87
CA GLN A 514 -1.70 7.58 -18.06
C GLN A 514 -1.00 8.89 -17.68
N TYR A 515 -1.55 9.64 -16.71
CA TYR A 515 -0.95 10.84 -16.15
C TYR A 515 0.48 10.56 -15.64
N CYS A 516 0.66 9.55 -14.78
CA CYS A 516 1.97 9.22 -14.21
C CYS A 516 3.02 8.88 -15.28
N ILE A 517 2.64 8.10 -16.30
CA ILE A 517 3.55 7.64 -17.37
C ILE A 517 3.94 8.76 -18.32
N ALA A 518 3.06 9.73 -18.54
CA ALA A 518 3.25 10.83 -19.49
C ALA A 518 4.37 11.81 -19.10
N HIS A 519 4.77 11.86 -17.83
CA HIS A 519 5.88 12.71 -17.42
C HIS A 519 7.22 12.23 -18.01
N GLU A 520 7.95 13.17 -18.62
CA GLU A 520 9.22 12.90 -19.32
C GLU A 520 10.26 12.26 -18.40
N ASN A 521 10.43 12.83 -17.20
CA ASN A 521 11.44 12.41 -16.22
C ASN A 521 10.98 11.24 -15.32
N VAL A 522 9.78 10.70 -15.55
CA VAL A 522 9.32 9.47 -14.88
C VAL A 522 9.68 8.28 -15.77
N GLY A 523 10.55 7.42 -15.25
CA GLY A 523 11.09 6.28 -15.98
C GLY A 523 10.14 5.08 -15.99
N CYS A 524 9.51 4.76 -14.86
CA CYS A 524 8.57 3.63 -14.79
C CYS A 524 7.54 3.78 -13.67
N THR A 525 6.26 3.60 -13.99
CA THR A 525 5.11 3.62 -13.07
C THR A 525 4.76 2.21 -12.63
N LEU A 526 4.93 1.93 -11.34
CA LEU A 526 4.67 0.64 -10.72
C LEU A 526 3.19 0.52 -10.33
N VAL A 527 2.48 -0.38 -11.01
CA VAL A 527 1.04 -0.59 -10.83
C VAL A 527 0.79 -1.96 -10.20
N GLY A 528 -0.06 -1.99 -9.17
CA GLY A 528 -0.41 -3.21 -8.44
C GLY A 528 -1.43 -4.10 -9.16
N MET A 529 -1.16 -4.47 -10.42
CA MET A 529 -2.07 -5.19 -11.31
C MET A 529 -2.34 -6.63 -10.82
N ARG A 530 -3.47 -6.87 -10.15
CA ARG A 530 -3.79 -8.17 -9.51
C ARG A 530 -4.72 -9.08 -10.32
N THR A 531 -5.30 -8.58 -11.41
CA THR A 531 -6.19 -9.34 -12.29
C THR A 531 -5.85 -9.08 -13.76
N PRO A 532 -6.14 -10.03 -14.67
CA PRO A 532 -5.98 -9.81 -16.11
C PRO A 532 -6.70 -8.57 -16.66
N ASP A 533 -7.87 -8.23 -16.15
CA ASP A 533 -8.61 -7.03 -16.59
C ASP A 533 -7.92 -5.75 -16.12
N TYR A 534 -7.38 -5.76 -14.91
CA TYR A 534 -6.59 -4.62 -14.44
C TYR A 534 -5.27 -4.46 -15.22
N VAL A 535 -4.65 -5.57 -15.68
CA VAL A 535 -3.52 -5.49 -16.61
C VAL A 535 -3.94 -4.87 -17.94
N HIS A 536 -5.11 -5.23 -18.47
CA HIS A 536 -5.64 -4.64 -19.69
C HIS A 536 -5.79 -3.11 -19.56
N ASP A 537 -6.43 -2.64 -18.48
CA ASP A 537 -6.60 -1.21 -18.22
C ASP A 537 -5.25 -0.48 -18.11
N ALA A 538 -4.30 -1.06 -17.38
CA ALA A 538 -2.99 -0.46 -17.18
C ALA A 538 -2.16 -0.38 -18.48
N VAL A 539 -2.24 -1.43 -19.32
CA VAL A 539 -1.59 -1.44 -20.65
C VAL A 539 -2.22 -0.41 -21.57
N ALA A 540 -3.55 -0.35 -21.64
CA ALA A 540 -4.26 0.66 -22.43
C ALA A 540 -3.88 2.09 -22.02
N ALA A 541 -3.80 2.36 -20.71
CA ALA A 541 -3.34 3.63 -20.17
C ALA A 541 -1.90 3.95 -20.57
N ALA A 542 -1.00 2.96 -20.54
CA ALA A 542 0.39 3.13 -20.93
C ALA A 542 0.54 3.40 -22.43
N GLU A 543 -0.14 2.65 -23.31
CA GLU A 543 -0.10 2.85 -24.76
C GLU A 543 -0.63 4.25 -25.15
N ALA A 544 -1.66 4.73 -24.47
CA ALA A 544 -2.23 6.05 -24.69
C ALA A 544 -1.43 7.19 -24.05
N SER A 545 -0.44 6.91 -23.19
CA SER A 545 0.25 7.97 -22.43
C SER A 545 1.00 8.97 -23.30
N ARG A 546 1.42 8.57 -24.51
CA ARG A 546 2.11 9.45 -25.47
C ARG A 546 1.20 10.55 -26.03
N ARG A 547 -0.11 10.42 -25.86
CA ARG A 547 -1.10 11.43 -26.28
C ARG A 547 -1.07 12.68 -25.39
N LEU A 548 -0.70 12.54 -24.12
CA LEU A 548 -0.64 13.66 -23.18
C LEU A 548 0.60 14.51 -23.42
N THR A 549 0.39 15.78 -23.75
CA THR A 549 1.46 16.78 -23.88
C THR A 549 1.77 17.47 -22.56
N LYS A 550 2.88 18.23 -22.48
CA LYS A 550 3.18 19.09 -21.32
C LYS A 550 2.06 20.09 -21.02
N ARG A 551 1.35 20.56 -22.05
CA ARG A 551 0.20 21.45 -21.89
C ARG A 551 -0.97 20.73 -21.23
N ASP A 552 -1.25 19.49 -21.63
CA ASP A 552 -2.34 18.70 -21.06
C ASP A 552 -2.08 18.38 -19.59
N LEU A 553 -0.84 18.01 -19.24
CA LEU A 553 -0.45 17.80 -17.84
C LEU A 553 -0.70 19.04 -16.98
N SER A 554 -0.30 20.23 -17.47
CA SER A 554 -0.56 21.50 -16.77
C SER A 554 -2.06 21.81 -16.62
N LEU A 555 -2.89 21.47 -17.62
CA LEU A 555 -4.34 21.64 -17.53
C LEU A 555 -4.97 20.68 -16.51
N ILE A 556 -4.54 19.42 -16.50
CA ILE A 556 -4.98 18.41 -15.52
C ILE A 556 -4.66 18.88 -14.10
N GLU A 557 -3.46 19.41 -13.88
CA GLU A 557 -3.01 19.91 -12.57
C GLU A 557 -3.81 21.11 -12.04
N GLN A 558 -4.48 21.84 -12.94
CA GLN A 558 -5.38 22.94 -12.61
C GLN A 558 -6.82 22.49 -12.32
N CYS A 559 -7.11 21.17 -12.37
CA CYS A 559 -8.42 20.64 -12.03
C CYS A 559 -8.83 21.04 -10.61
N PRO A 560 -9.96 21.77 -10.42
CA PRO A 560 -10.37 22.25 -9.08
C PRO A 560 -10.55 21.12 -8.06
N LEU A 561 -10.99 19.95 -8.50
CA LEU A 561 -11.19 18.78 -7.64
C LEU A 561 -9.87 18.17 -7.13
N LEU A 562 -8.74 18.47 -7.78
CA LEU A 562 -7.40 18.09 -7.33
C LEU A 562 -6.74 19.15 -6.43
N LEU A 563 -7.30 20.37 -6.39
CA LEU A 563 -6.78 21.49 -5.60
C LEU A 563 -7.49 21.61 -4.25
N ASN A 564 -8.77 21.26 -4.17
CA ASN A 564 -9.62 21.36 -2.97
C ASN A 564 -9.27 20.38 -1.82
N THR A 565 -8.07 19.77 -1.83
CA THR A 565 -7.60 18.88 -0.77
C THR A 565 -6.67 19.56 0.24
N THR A 566 -6.44 20.86 0.12
CA THR A 566 -5.87 21.64 1.22
C THR A 566 -7.00 21.98 2.19
N SER A 567 -7.02 21.30 3.34
CA SER A 567 -7.83 21.71 4.49
C SER A 567 -7.49 23.16 4.86
N GLU A 568 -8.47 24.06 4.77
CA GLU A 568 -8.51 25.22 5.67
C GLU A 568 -8.55 24.77 7.14
#